data_AF-U1Q9I7-F1
#
_entry.id   AF-U1Q9I7-F1
#
_cell.length_a   1.000
_cell.length_b   1.000
_cell.length_c   1.000
_cell.angle_alpha   90.00
_cell.angle_beta   90.00
_cell.angle_gamma   90.00
#
_symmetry.space_group_name_H-M   'P 1'
#
loop_
_entity.id
_entity.type
_entity.pdbx_description
1 polymer ?
#
loop_
_entity_poly.entity_id
_entity_poly.type
_entity_poly.pdbx_seq_one_letter_code
_entity_poly.pdbx_strand_id
1 'polypeptide(L)'
;MDIGWKIVSAGAGIVSGIIANKVVDVVWKGIAGRTRPEADDLSEPLRDALVFGIVSSAVGAVVSELVVRRAAKWYGFESVARRPAPAAG
;
A
#
# COMPACT_ATOMS: atom_id res chain seq x y z
N MET A 1 18.20 -18.74 -7.40
CA MET A 1 18.18 -17.50 -6.58
C MET A 1 19.48 -17.44 -5.82
N ASP A 2 20.34 -16.50 -6.17
CA ASP A 2 21.66 -16.31 -5.58
C ASP A 2 21.54 -15.84 -4.13
N ILE A 3 22.37 -16.40 -3.26
CA ILE A 3 22.33 -16.12 -1.81
C ILE A 3 22.52 -14.62 -1.52
N GLY A 4 23.26 -13.90 -2.37
CA GLY A 4 23.43 -12.45 -2.28
C GLY A 4 22.11 -11.69 -2.45
N TRP A 5 21.25 -12.11 -3.40
CA TRP A 5 19.94 -11.50 -3.57
C TRP A 5 19.02 -11.74 -2.36
N LYS A 6 19.11 -12.92 -1.74
CA LYS A 6 18.38 -13.24 -0.50
C LYS A 6 18.84 -12.38 0.69
N ILE A 7 20.14 -12.15 0.84
CA ILE A 7 20.68 -11.33 1.94
C ILE A 7 20.27 -9.87 1.75
N VAL A 8 20.38 -9.35 0.53
CA VAL A 8 19.96 -7.98 0.21
C VAL A 8 18.47 -7.80 0.42
N SER A 9 17.63 -8.75 -0.02
CA SER A 9 16.19 -8.67 0.16
C SER A 9 15.76 -8.83 1.63
N ALA A 10 16.42 -9.73 2.38
CA ALA A 10 16.21 -9.87 3.81
C ALA A 10 16.62 -8.60 4.58
N GLY A 11 17.80 -8.04 4.26
CA GLY A 11 18.28 -6.79 4.85
C GLY A 11 17.38 -5.61 4.54
N ALA A 12 16.91 -5.49 3.29
CA ALA A 12 15.94 -4.47 2.89
C ALA A 12 14.62 -4.62 3.65
N GLY A 13 14.14 -5.86 3.86
CA GLY A 13 12.96 -6.14 4.66
C GLY A 13 13.10 -5.68 6.12
N ILE A 14 14.23 -5.96 6.75
CA ILE A 14 14.50 -5.53 8.14
C ILE A 14 14.50 -4.01 8.25
N VAL A 15 15.24 -3.32 7.38
CA VAL A 15 15.30 -1.84 7.39
C VAL A 15 13.92 -1.24 7.10
N SER A 16 13.19 -1.80 6.13
CA SER A 16 11.81 -1.39 5.83
C SER A 16 10.89 -1.57 7.04
N GLY A 17 11.03 -2.65 7.79
CA GLY A 17 10.25 -2.89 9.01
C GLY A 17 10.50 -1.82 10.07
N ILE A 18 11.75 -1.41 10.28
CA ILE A 18 12.11 -0.34 11.24
C ILE A 18 11.47 1.00 10.82
N ILE A 19 11.57 1.36 9.55
CA ILE A 19 11.01 2.61 9.03
C ILE A 19 9.47 2.57 9.09
N ALA A 20 8.86 1.45 8.70
CA ALA A 20 7.41 1.27 8.74
C ALA A 20 6.86 1.46 10.16
N ASN A 21 7.51 0.87 11.17
CA ASN A 21 7.10 1.04 12.57
C ASN A 21 7.10 2.52 12.99
N LYS A 22 8.17 3.27 12.67
CA LYS A 22 8.22 4.71 12.95
C LYS A 22 7.12 5.50 12.25
N VAL A 23 6.84 5.19 10.99
CA VAL A 23 5.76 5.86 10.23
C VAL A 23 4.42 5.62 10.90
N VAL A 24 4.11 4.35 11.24
CA VAL A 24 2.82 4.07 11.89
C VAL A 24 2.73 4.73 13.26
N ASP A 25 3.81 4.76 14.05
CA ASP A 25 3.81 5.45 15.34
C ASP A 25 3.55 6.95 15.20
N VAL A 26 4.13 7.60 14.19
CA VAL A 26 3.90 9.02 13.90
C VAL A 26 2.47 9.28 13.45
N VAL A 27 1.97 8.46 12.52
CA VAL A 27 0.57 8.55 12.07
C VAL A 27 -0.36 8.40 13.26
N TRP A 28 -0.17 7.36 14.08
CA TRP A 28 -1.03 7.09 15.21
C TRP A 28 -0.99 8.18 16.28
N LYS A 29 0.19 8.70 16.60
CA LYS A 29 0.34 9.87 17.48
C LYS A 29 -0.39 11.09 16.94
N GLY A 30 -0.36 11.30 15.62
CA GLY A 30 -1.01 12.41 14.95
C GLY A 30 -2.54 12.37 15.01
N ILE A 31 -3.16 11.19 14.84
CA ILE A 31 -4.62 11.04 14.86
C ILE A 31 -5.21 10.72 16.24
N ALA A 32 -4.54 9.90 17.05
CA ALA A 32 -5.11 9.41 18.31
C ALA A 32 -4.65 10.20 19.55
N GLY A 33 -3.59 11.01 19.46
CA GLY A 33 -3.02 11.75 20.60
C GLY A 33 -2.44 10.86 21.71
N ARG A 34 -2.47 9.53 21.55
CA ARG A 34 -2.00 8.51 22.49
C ARG A 34 -1.30 7.37 21.75
N THR A 35 -0.37 6.69 22.43
CA THR A 35 0.33 5.52 21.91
C THR A 35 -0.64 4.40 21.50
N ARG A 36 -0.28 3.68 20.43
CA ARG A 36 -1.08 2.66 19.73
C ARG A 36 -1.83 1.73 20.70
N PRO A 37 -3.16 1.56 20.57
CA PRO A 37 -3.91 0.55 21.29
C PRO A 37 -3.28 -0.82 21.01
N GLU A 38 -3.03 -1.57 22.07
CA GLU A 38 -2.61 -2.97 21.97
C GLU A 38 -3.72 -3.76 21.26
N ALA A 39 -3.31 -4.70 20.40
CA ALA A 39 -4.19 -5.44 19.51
C ALA A 39 -5.10 -6.47 20.23
N ASP A 40 -5.14 -6.46 21.56
CA ASP A 40 -5.77 -7.50 22.38
C ASP A 40 -7.19 -7.18 22.85
N ASP A 41 -7.73 -5.98 22.57
CA ASP A 41 -9.16 -5.70 22.81
C ASP A 41 -10.00 -6.13 21.60
N LEU A 42 -9.96 -7.43 21.31
CA LEU A 42 -10.74 -8.11 20.27
C LEU A 42 -12.03 -8.70 20.87
N SER A 43 -12.72 -7.89 21.67
CA SER A 43 -13.81 -8.34 22.54
C SER A 43 -15.04 -8.86 21.76
N GLU A 44 -15.10 -8.71 20.43
CA GLU A 44 -16.17 -9.26 19.58
C GLU A 44 -15.69 -9.54 18.13
N PRO A 45 -15.49 -10.81 17.72
CA PRO A 45 -14.94 -11.15 16.40
C PRO A 45 -15.79 -10.67 15.21
N LEU A 46 -17.11 -10.46 15.39
CA LEU A 46 -17.98 -9.91 14.33
C LEU A 46 -17.75 -8.40 14.13
N ARG A 47 -17.58 -7.67 15.24
CA ARG A 47 -17.32 -6.23 15.21
C ARG A 47 -15.92 -5.96 14.67
N ASP A 48 -14.94 -6.76 15.07
CA ASP A 48 -13.57 -6.62 14.59
C ASP A 48 -13.43 -6.97 13.12
N ALA A 49 -14.09 -8.03 12.65
CA ALA A 49 -14.12 -8.34 11.21
C ALA A 49 -14.74 -7.20 10.41
N LEU A 50 -15.81 -6.56 10.91
CA LEU A 50 -16.45 -5.43 10.26
C LEU A 50 -15.54 -4.20 10.24
N VAL A 51 -14.94 -3.84 11.37
CA VAL A 51 -14.00 -2.71 11.49
C VAL A 51 -12.77 -2.94 10.61
N PHE A 52 -12.19 -4.14 10.67
CA PHE A 52 -11.06 -4.52 9.83
C PHE A 52 -11.41 -4.45 8.35
N GLY A 53 -12.60 -4.92 7.94
CA GLY A 53 -13.07 -4.84 6.57
C GLY A 53 -13.22 -3.40 6.07
N ILE A 54 -13.82 -2.53 6.88
CA ILE A 54 -13.98 -1.10 6.55
C ILE A 54 -12.60 -0.44 6.42
N VAL A 55 -11.71 -0.64 7.39
CA VAL A 55 -10.36 -0.06 7.37
C VAL A 55 -9.56 -0.59 6.17
N SER A 56 -9.60 -1.90 5.93
CA SER A 56 -8.87 -2.54 4.83
C SER A 56 -9.37 -2.09 3.45
N SER A 57 -10.68 -1.88 3.28
CA SER A 57 -11.23 -1.37 2.02
C SER A 57 -10.80 0.08 1.75
N ALA A 58 -10.80 0.93 2.79
CA ALA A 58 -10.30 2.30 2.67
C ALA A 58 -8.81 2.35 2.32
N VAL A 59 -7.98 1.59 3.03
CA VAL A 59 -6.54 1.49 2.75
C VAL A 59 -6.30 0.91 1.34
N GLY A 60 -7.02 -0.15 0.98
CA GLY A 60 -6.90 -0.81 -0.32
C GLY A 60 -7.23 0.12 -1.48
N ALA A 61 -8.26 0.95 -1.36
CA ALA A 61 -8.62 1.94 -2.37
C ALA A 61 -7.49 2.98 -2.58
N VAL A 62 -6.92 3.50 -1.49
CA VAL A 62 -5.82 4.47 -1.55
C VAL A 62 -4.58 3.83 -2.18
N VAL A 63 -4.21 2.63 -1.74
CA VAL A 63 -3.05 1.91 -2.29
C VAL A 63 -3.25 1.62 -3.78
N SER A 64 -4.45 1.16 -4.17
CA SER A 64 -4.79 0.88 -5.57
C SER A 64 -4.60 2.13 -6.44
N GLU A 65 -5.14 3.27 -6.01
CA GLU A 65 -5.00 4.54 -6.72
C GLU A 65 -3.53 4.98 -6.83
N LEU A 66 -2.75 4.85 -5.76
CA LEU A 66 -1.32 5.18 -5.78
C LEU A 66 -0.54 4.25 -6.73
N VAL A 67 -0.87 2.96 -6.74
CA VAL A 67 -0.25 1.97 -7.63
C VAL A 67 -0.60 2.28 -9.08
N VAL A 68 -1.88 2.51 -9.41
CA VAL A 68 -2.32 2.85 -10.77
C VAL A 68 -1.67 4.15 -11.24
N ARG A 69 -1.65 5.20 -10.41
CA ARG A 69 -0.97 6.46 -10.74
C ARG A 69 0.51 6.27 -10.97
N ARG A 70 1.17 5.45 -10.14
CA ARG A 70 2.61 5.17 -10.30
C ARG A 70 2.87 4.36 -11.54
N ALA A 71 2.05 3.35 -11.82
CA ALA A 71 2.11 2.56 -13.04
C ALA A 71 1.89 3.43 -14.27
N ALA A 72 0.89 4.32 -14.28
CA ALA A 72 0.64 5.25 -15.38
C ALA A 72 1.83 6.19 -15.65
N LYS A 73 2.49 6.68 -14.59
CA LYS A 73 3.70 7.50 -14.71
C LYS A 73 4.87 6.74 -15.34
N TRP A 74 4.99 5.44 -15.05
CA TRP A 74 6.11 4.62 -15.51
C TRP A 74 5.86 3.98 -16.88
N TYR A 75 4.63 3.60 -17.16
CA TYR A 75 4.24 2.92 -18.40
C TYR A 75 3.72 3.85 -19.49
N GLY A 76 3.46 5.13 -19.20
CA GLY A 76 3.19 6.15 -20.20
C GLY A 76 2.09 5.75 -21.19
N PHE A 77 0.86 5.53 -20.72
CA PHE A 77 -0.29 5.31 -21.59
C PHE A 77 -0.71 6.60 -22.31
N GLU A 78 0.17 7.14 -23.17
CA GLU A 78 -0.13 8.25 -24.09
C GLU A 78 -0.35 7.73 -25.53
N SER A 79 0.03 6.49 -25.83
CA SER A 79 0.08 5.96 -27.20
C SER A 79 -1.15 5.21 -27.71
N VAL A 80 -2.22 5.05 -26.91
CA VAL A 80 -3.43 4.31 -27.37
C VAL A 80 -4.51 5.23 -27.96
N ALA A 81 -4.35 6.56 -27.91
CA ALA A 81 -5.31 7.51 -28.47
C ALA A 81 -5.04 7.92 -29.93
N ARG A 82 -3.94 7.47 -30.55
CA ARG A 82 -3.64 7.77 -31.97
C ARG A 82 -3.76 6.52 -32.83
N ARG A 83 -4.99 6.01 -33.01
CA ARG A 83 -5.30 5.27 -34.23
C ARG A 83 -5.28 6.28 -35.39
N PRO A 84 -4.38 6.17 -36.39
CA PRO A 84 -4.63 6.84 -37.65
C PRO A 84 -5.94 6.28 -38.21
N ALA A 85 -6.84 7.17 -38.61
CA ALA A 85 -8.07 6.78 -39.30
C ALA A 85 -7.71 5.87 -40.49
N PRO A 86 -8.51 4.83 -40.79
CA PRO A 86 -8.29 4.03 -41.97
C PRO A 86 -8.27 4.96 -43.19
N ALA A 87 -7.17 4.95 -43.93
CA ALA A 87 -7.08 5.63 -45.21
C ALA A 87 -8.20 5.06 -46.09
N ALA A 88 -9.22 5.87 -46.35
CA ALA A 88 -10.17 5.60 -47.41
C ALA A 88 -9.42 5.74 -48.74
N GLY A 89 -9.20 4.62 -49.41
CA GLY A 89 -8.64 4.49 -50.75
C GLY A 89 -9.25 3.27 -51.41
#